data_AF-A0A6N9VGT1-F1
#
_entry.id   AF-A0A6N9VGT1-F1
#
_cell.length_a   1.000
_cell.length_b   1.000
_cell.length_c   1.000
_cell.angle_alpha   90.00
_cell.angle_beta   90.00
_cell.angle_gamma   90.00
#
_symmetry.space_group_name_H-M   'P 1'
#
loop_
_entity.id
_entity.type
_entity.pdbx_description
1 polymer ?
#
loop_
_entity_poly.entity_id
_entity_poly.type
_entity_poly.pdbx_seq_one_letter_code
_entity_poly.pdbx_strand_id
1 'polypeptide(L)'
;TPEGSRFSELERLRRPPTRTTGTAFARALERVDEIGAYRLGRLRLSQIPPNRMAALARYALGSKAPLLERAQEPKRTAMLTAVMRHLEAKA
;
A
#
# COMPACT_ATOMS: atom_id res chain seq x y z
N THR A 1 7.38 5.49 -11.85
CA THR A 1 6.25 4.84 -12.57
C THR A 1 6.85 3.80 -13.50
N PRO A 2 6.29 2.59 -13.63
CA PRO A 2 6.80 1.62 -14.61
C PRO A 2 6.74 2.24 -16.00
N GLU A 3 7.81 2.12 -16.77
CA GLU A 3 7.87 2.70 -18.12
C GLU A 3 6.76 2.09 -18.99
N GLY A 4 5.93 2.95 -19.60
CA GLY A 4 4.82 2.55 -20.46
C GLY A 4 3.48 2.24 -19.76
N SER A 5 3.41 2.20 -18.42
CA SER A 5 2.15 1.98 -17.71
C SER A 5 1.42 3.29 -17.39
N ARG A 6 0.12 3.35 -17.71
CA ARG A 6 -0.77 4.45 -17.30
C ARG A 6 -0.96 4.52 -15.78
N PHE A 7 -0.73 3.41 -15.08
CA PHE A 7 -0.93 3.31 -13.64
C PHE A 7 0.41 3.12 -12.91
N SER A 8 0.56 3.83 -11.79
CA SER A 8 1.69 3.61 -10.88
C SER A 8 1.55 2.28 -10.13
N GLU A 9 2.67 1.72 -9.66
CA GLU A 9 2.67 0.50 -8.81
C GLU A 9 1.71 0.63 -7.63
N LEU A 10 1.76 1.78 -6.95
CA LEU A 10 0.89 2.10 -5.83
C LEU A 10 -0.60 2.07 -6.21
N GLU A 11 -0.93 2.47 -7.43
CA GLU A 11 -2.30 2.44 -7.93
C GLU A 11 -2.74 1.04 -8.34
N ARG A 12 -1.82 0.19 -8.84
CA ARG A 12 -2.08 -1.24 -9.04
C ARG A 12 -2.39 -1.92 -7.71
N LEU A 13 -1.55 -1.71 -6.70
CA LEU A 13 -1.72 -2.33 -5.38
C LEU A 13 -2.98 -1.87 -4.64
N ARG A 14 -3.48 -0.65 -4.90
CA ARG A 14 -4.73 -0.15 -4.29
C ARG A 14 -6.00 -0.78 -4.86
N ARG A 15 -5.99 -1.30 -6.08
CA ARG A 15 -7.19 -1.79 -6.75
C ARG A 15 -7.29 -3.31 -6.66
N PRO A 16 -8.17 -3.86 -5.81
CA PRO A 16 -8.43 -5.29 -5.82
C PRO A 16 -9.11 -5.71 -7.14
N PRO A 17 -8.98 -6.97 -7.57
CA PRO A 17 -9.77 -7.51 -8.67
C PRO A 17 -11.26 -7.42 -8.35
N THR A 18 -12.05 -6.92 -9.29
CA THR A 18 -13.51 -6.72 -9.11
C THR A 18 -14.37 -7.87 -9.64
N ARG A 19 -13.74 -8.84 -10.34
CA ARG A 19 -14.44 -9.98 -10.95
C ARG A 19 -14.23 -11.22 -10.09
N THR A 20 -15.26 -12.06 -9.96
CA THR A 20 -15.23 -13.30 -9.17
C THR A 20 -14.86 -14.53 -10.01
N THR A 21 -14.06 -14.36 -11.06
CA THR A 21 -13.57 -15.49 -11.87
C THR A 21 -12.37 -16.16 -11.20
N GLY A 22 -12.12 -17.44 -11.47
CA GLY A 22 -10.94 -18.14 -10.92
C GLY A 22 -9.61 -17.45 -11.26
N THR A 23 -9.50 -16.87 -12.44
CA THR A 23 -8.33 -16.06 -12.86
C THR A 23 -8.19 -14.76 -12.07
N ALA A 24 -9.30 -14.11 -11.71
CA ALA A 24 -9.27 -12.91 -10.89
C ALA A 24 -8.96 -13.24 -9.42
N PHE A 25 -9.36 -14.43 -8.95
CA PHE A 25 -8.98 -14.94 -7.64
C PHE A 25 -7.47 -15.21 -7.55
N ALA A 26 -6.88 -15.87 -8.57
CA ALA A 26 -5.43 -16.06 -8.62
C ALA A 26 -4.66 -14.72 -8.56
N ARG A 27 -5.10 -13.72 -9.33
CA ARG A 27 -4.50 -12.37 -9.28
C ARG A 27 -4.69 -11.66 -7.94
N ALA A 28 -5.77 -11.95 -7.22
CA ALA A 28 -5.96 -11.41 -5.88
C ALA A 28 -4.93 -12.00 -4.90
N LEU A 29 -4.66 -13.31 -4.99
CA LEU A 29 -3.65 -13.99 -4.20
C LEU A 29 -2.24 -13.50 -4.53
N GLU A 30 -1.89 -13.36 -5.82
CA GLU A 30 -0.61 -12.77 -6.24
C GLU A 30 -0.40 -11.37 -5.65
N ARG A 31 -1.45 -10.54 -5.67
CA ARG A 31 -1.41 -9.21 -5.04
C ARG A 31 -1.18 -9.29 -3.53
N VAL A 32 -1.79 -10.24 -2.83
CA VAL A 32 -1.58 -10.45 -1.38
C VAL A 32 -0.13 -10.85 -1.12
N ASP A 33 0.44 -11.74 -1.94
CA ASP A 33 1.84 -12.15 -1.85
C ASP A 33 2.81 -10.98 -2.12
N GLU A 34 2.55 -10.16 -3.14
CA GLU A 34 3.30 -8.93 -3.43
C GLU A 34 3.28 -7.97 -2.22
N ILE A 35 2.12 -7.77 -1.59
CA ILE A 35 1.98 -6.90 -0.42
C ILE A 35 2.71 -7.51 0.79
N GLY A 36 2.58 -8.82 1.01
CA GLY A 36 3.18 -9.54 2.12
C GLY A 36 4.70 -9.68 2.02
N ALA A 37 5.27 -9.64 0.81
CA ALA A 37 6.71 -9.70 0.57
C ALA A 37 7.50 -8.59 1.29
N TYR A 38 6.86 -7.43 1.50
CA TYR A 38 7.45 -6.31 2.22
C TYR A 38 7.57 -6.53 3.75
N ARG A 39 6.89 -7.56 4.29
CA ARG A 39 7.02 -8.04 5.69
C ARG A 39 6.88 -6.93 6.74
N LEU A 40 6.05 -5.92 6.49
CA LEU A 40 5.91 -4.75 7.38
C LEU A 40 5.06 -5.08 8.62
N GLY A 41 4.36 -6.22 8.61
CA GLY A 41 3.80 -6.85 9.81
C GLY A 41 4.82 -7.07 10.94
N ARG A 42 6.12 -7.23 10.63
CA ARG A 42 7.19 -7.45 11.62
C ARG A 42 7.60 -6.18 12.37
N LEU A 43 7.24 -5.00 11.86
CA LEU A 43 7.56 -3.74 12.51
C LEU A 43 6.73 -3.59 13.79
N ARG A 44 7.42 -3.36 14.92
CA ARG A 44 6.80 -3.05 16.20
C ARG A 44 6.38 -1.59 16.23
N LEU A 45 5.14 -1.33 15.80
CA LEU A 45 4.55 0.02 15.78
C LEU A 45 3.68 0.29 17.01
N SER A 46 3.85 -0.47 18.11
CA SER A 46 3.04 -0.38 19.33
C SER A 46 3.09 0.98 20.02
N GLN A 47 4.14 1.77 19.78
CA GLN A 47 4.27 3.13 20.30
C GLN A 47 3.40 4.15 19.55
N ILE A 48 2.86 3.78 18.37
CA ILE A 48 2.03 4.68 17.57
C ILE A 48 0.56 4.27 17.75
N PRO A 49 -0.32 5.20 18.16
CA PRO A 49 -1.74 4.89 18.26
C PRO A 49 -2.31 4.43 16.91
N PRO A 50 -3.13 3.35 16.89
CA PRO A 50 -3.65 2.79 15.65
C PRO A 50 -4.46 3.81 14.84
N ASN A 51 -5.17 4.72 15.51
CA ASN A 51 -5.92 5.79 14.87
C ASN A 51 -5.02 6.78 14.10
N ARG A 52 -3.82 7.09 14.62
CA ARG A 52 -2.87 7.98 13.92
C ARG A 52 -2.26 7.27 12.72
N MET A 53 -1.93 5.99 12.85
CA MET A 53 -1.46 5.18 11.71
C MET A 53 -2.52 5.09 10.62
N ALA A 54 -3.78 4.82 10.98
CA ALA A 54 -4.89 4.76 10.03
C ALA A 54 -5.14 6.11 9.35
N ALA A 55 -5.07 7.22 10.09
CA ALA A 55 -5.19 8.56 9.51
C ALA A 55 -4.08 8.85 8.50
N LEU A 56 -2.83 8.53 8.85
CA LEU A 56 -1.68 8.69 7.96
C LEU A 56 -1.79 7.81 6.71
N ALA A 57 -2.23 6.56 6.87
CA ALA A 57 -2.49 5.65 5.78
C ALA A 57 -3.56 6.19 4.84
N ARG A 58 -4.70 6.68 5.36
CA ARG A 58 -5.77 7.29 4.54
C ARG A 58 -5.28 8.49 3.74
N TYR A 59 -4.53 9.40 4.38
CA TYR A 59 -3.96 10.55 3.71
C TYR A 59 -3.03 10.13 2.56
N ALA A 60 -2.12 9.20 2.84
CA ALA A 60 -1.17 8.71 1.84
C ALA A 60 -1.86 7.88 0.74
N LEU A 61 -2.92 7.13 1.06
CA LEU A 61 -3.78 6.42 0.10
C LEU A 61 -4.58 7.36 -0.81
N GLY A 62 -4.95 8.55 -0.35
CA GLY A 62 -5.56 9.59 -1.19
C GLY A 62 -4.55 10.29 -2.10
N SER A 63 -3.26 10.18 -1.80
CA SER A 63 -2.19 10.86 -2.51
C SER A 63 -1.71 10.08 -3.76
N LYS A 64 -1.23 10.81 -4.78
CA LYS A 64 -0.61 10.23 -5.98
C LYS A 64 0.85 9.82 -5.70
N ALA A 65 1.34 8.82 -6.44
CA ALA A 65 2.72 8.33 -6.28
C ALA A 65 3.81 9.43 -6.37
N PRO A 66 3.75 10.40 -7.31
CA PRO A 66 4.75 11.47 -7.37
C PRO A 66 4.76 12.39 -6.14
N LEU A 67 3.62 12.55 -5.46
CA LEU A 67 3.54 13.37 -4.25
C LEU A 67 4.23 12.68 -3.06
N LEU A 68 4.08 11.35 -2.96
CA LEU A 68 4.78 10.57 -1.96
C LEU A 68 6.28 10.53 -2.24
N GLU A 69 6.67 10.38 -3.51
CA GLU A 69 8.07 10.41 -3.94
C GLU A 69 8.75 11.75 -3.66
N ARG A 70 8.03 12.87 -3.75
CA ARG A 70 8.57 14.21 -3.44
C ARG A 70 8.61 14.53 -1.95
N ALA A 71 7.95 13.74 -1.09
CA ALA A 71 7.98 13.99 0.34
C ALA A 71 9.40 13.81 0.89
N GLN A 72 9.83 14.67 1.81
CA GLN A 72 11.14 14.55 2.44
C GLN A 72 11.13 13.44 3.51
N GLU A 73 12.28 12.81 3.73
CA GLU A 73 12.44 11.93 4.89
C GLU A 73 12.41 12.75 6.19
N PRO A 74 11.86 12.20 7.30
CA PRO A 74 11.36 10.84 7.51
C PRO A 74 9.89 10.62 7.09
N LYS A 75 9.23 11.66 6.55
CA LYS A 75 7.78 11.65 6.27
C LYS A 75 7.43 10.66 5.14
N ARG A 76 8.28 10.55 4.12
CA ARG A 76 8.10 9.60 3.01
C ARG A 76 8.06 8.16 3.52
N THR A 77 9.06 7.75 4.30
CA THR A 77 9.09 6.41 4.92
C THR A 77 7.86 6.15 5.78
N ALA A 78 7.45 7.12 6.60
CA ALA A 78 6.28 6.98 7.45
C ALA A 78 4.99 6.77 6.63
N MET A 79 4.80 7.54 5.55
CA MET A 79 3.63 7.42 4.68
C MET A 79 3.61 6.08 3.93
N LEU A 80 4.75 5.67 3.36
CA LEU A 80 4.85 4.38 2.65
C LEU A 80 4.57 3.20 3.60
N THR A 81 5.17 3.23 4.79
CA THR A 81 4.94 2.22 5.83
C THR A 81 3.47 2.15 6.24
N ALA A 82 2.83 3.32 6.46
CA ALA A 82 1.42 3.38 6.84
C ALA A 82 0.50 2.83 5.73
N VAL A 83 0.77 3.17 4.46
CA VAL A 83 0.00 2.64 3.33
C VAL A 83 0.12 1.13 3.25
N MET A 84 1.33 0.60 3.26
CA MET A 84 1.55 -0.83 3.10
C MET A 84 0.96 -1.62 4.27
N ARG A 85 1.09 -1.13 5.51
CA ARG A 85 0.46 -1.77 6.68
C ARG A 85 -1.07 -1.79 6.59
N HIS A 86 -1.66 -0.74 6.04
CA HIS A 86 -3.10 -0.68 5.78
C HIS A 86 -3.53 -1.61 4.66
N LEU A 87 -2.69 -1.78 3.62
CA LEU A 87 -2.94 -2.74 2.55
C LEU A 87 -2.79 -4.18 3.05
N GLU A 88 -1.78 -4.51 3.87
CA GLU A 88 -1.62 -5.81 4.53
C GLU A 88 -2.84 -6.15 5.39
N ALA A 89 -3.40 -5.19 6.11
CA ALA A 89 -4.58 -5.40 6.96
C ALA A 89 -5.91 -5.54 6.19
N LYS A 90 -5.93 -5.16 4.90
CA LYS A 90 -7.12 -5.19 4.02
C LYS A 90 -7.05 -6.23 2.90
N ALA A 91 -5.86 -6.77 2.65
CA ALA A 91 -5.62 -7.83 1.68
C ALA A 91 -6.30 -9.12 2.18
#